data_AF-A0A235CP63-F1
#
_entry.id   AF-A0A235CP63-F1
#
_cell.length_a   1.000
_cell.length_b   1.000
_cell.length_c   1.000
_cell.angle_alpha   90.00
_cell.angle_beta   90.00
_cell.angle_gamma   90.00
#
_symmetry.space_group_name_H-M   'P 1'
#
loop_
_entity.id
_entity.type
_entity.pdbx_description
1 polymer ?
#
loop_
_entity_poly.entity_id
_entity_poly.type
_entity_poly.pdbx_seq_one_letter_code
_entity_poly.pdbx_strand_id
1 'polypeptide(L)'
;MHIVNKPLLVTMMALATLAGCASQPAQTGDTTVNSTPLNQFLNNAASHSATQLTTSPWGDNVQVTTGVSYFAASGKTCRPLQVTLAAGSQEEHIACKTQNGQWQLSRAITAPGGEL
;
A
#
# COMPACT_ATOMS: atom_id res chain seq x y z
N MET A 1 -65.33 -22.51 35.66
CA MET A 1 -64.16 -23.11 34.98
C MET A 1 -63.01 -22.10 35.01
N HIS A 2 -61.90 -22.51 35.62
CA HIS A 2 -60.48 -22.16 35.40
C HIS A 2 -60.08 -20.71 34.99
N ILE A 3 -59.34 -19.93 35.79
CA ILE A 3 -57.90 -20.02 36.18
C ILE A 3 -56.96 -19.26 35.20
N VAL A 4 -56.33 -18.18 35.74
CA VAL A 4 -55.05 -17.46 35.40
C VAL A 4 -54.90 -16.74 34.03
N ASN A 5 -54.04 -15.73 33.83
CA ASN A 5 -52.90 -15.20 34.58
C ASN A 5 -52.57 -13.74 34.22
N LYS A 6 -51.78 -13.16 35.11
CA LYS A 6 -51.31 -11.78 35.33
C LYS A 6 -50.21 -11.27 34.36
N PRO A 7 -49.82 -9.98 34.46
CA PRO A 7 -49.29 -9.13 33.39
C PRO A 7 -47.81 -9.36 33.12
N LEU A 8 -47.42 -9.25 31.86
CA LEU A 8 -46.06 -9.47 31.41
C LEU A 8 -45.39 -8.13 31.01
N LEU A 9 -44.47 -7.70 31.88
CA LEU A 9 -43.16 -7.07 31.64
C LEU A 9 -43.10 -5.86 30.67
N VAL A 10 -42.88 -4.63 31.17
CA VAL A 10 -41.57 -4.05 31.56
C VAL A 10 -40.65 -3.78 30.37
N THR A 11 -40.58 -2.50 30.01
CA THR A 11 -39.40 -1.66 29.79
C THR A 11 -38.11 -2.34 29.30
N MET A 12 -37.68 -2.04 28.06
CA MET A 12 -36.25 -1.81 27.80
C MET A 12 -36.05 -1.00 26.51
N MET A 13 -35.80 0.29 26.70
CA MET A 13 -35.36 1.23 25.68
C MET A 13 -33.93 0.85 25.28
N ALA A 14 -33.76 0.30 24.08
CA ALA A 14 -32.48 -0.13 23.55
C ALA A 14 -31.61 1.09 23.20
N LEU A 15 -30.64 1.40 24.06
CA LEU A 15 -29.54 2.31 23.76
C LEU A 15 -28.60 1.61 22.79
N ALA A 16 -28.67 1.96 21.51
CA ALA A 16 -27.72 1.53 20.49
C ALA A 16 -26.38 2.24 20.72
N THR A 17 -25.44 1.57 21.39
CA THR A 17 -24.04 1.99 21.45
C THR A 17 -23.36 1.67 20.12
N LEU A 18 -23.35 2.64 19.21
CA LEU A 18 -22.48 2.62 18.03
C LEU A 18 -21.03 2.77 18.49
N ALA A 19 -20.39 1.68 18.90
CA ALA A 19 -18.94 1.62 19.08
C ALA A 19 -18.28 1.54 17.71
N GLY A 20 -18.12 2.70 17.07
CA GLY A 20 -17.35 2.87 15.84
C GLY A 20 -15.93 3.37 16.15
N CYS A 21 -14.94 2.54 15.81
CA CYS A 21 -13.66 2.88 15.15
C CYS A 21 -12.77 1.63 15.24
N ALA A 22 -12.94 0.68 14.33
CA ALA A 22 -11.91 -0.33 14.10
C ALA A 22 -10.72 0.37 13.42
N SER A 23 -9.80 0.89 14.22
CA SER A 23 -8.51 1.38 13.76
C SER A 23 -7.70 0.17 13.28
N GLN A 24 -7.84 -0.21 12.02
CA GLN A 24 -6.90 -1.16 11.41
C GLN A 24 -5.53 -0.48 11.43
N PRO A 25 -4.53 -1.01 12.13
CA PRO A 25 -3.18 -0.51 11.98
C PRO A 25 -2.82 -0.67 10.52
N ALA A 26 -2.57 0.45 9.83
CA ALA A 26 -1.94 0.41 8.53
C ALA A 26 -0.59 -0.29 8.77
N GLN A 27 -0.53 -1.59 8.43
CA GLN A 27 0.74 -2.31 8.36
C GLN A 27 1.52 -1.68 7.22
N THR A 28 2.28 -0.63 7.55
CA THR A 28 3.25 0.00 6.67
C THR A 28 4.39 -1.00 6.47
N GLY A 29 4.19 -1.93 5.53
CA GLY A 29 5.26 -2.78 5.02
C GLY A 29 6.19 -1.97 4.13
N ASP A 30 6.80 -0.91 4.67
CA ASP A 30 7.81 -0.13 3.97
C ASP A 30 9.12 -0.92 3.98
N THR A 31 9.44 -1.58 2.87
CA THR A 31 10.73 -2.28 2.72
C THR A 31 11.76 -1.27 2.23
N THR A 32 12.80 -1.02 3.03
CA THR A 32 13.90 -0.14 2.59
C THR A 32 14.53 -0.69 1.31
N VAL A 33 14.72 0.17 0.31
CA VAL A 33 15.46 -0.18 -0.91
C VAL A 33 16.94 -0.35 -0.54
N ASN A 34 17.34 -1.56 -0.15
CA ASN A 34 18.70 -1.84 0.31
C ASN A 34 19.67 -2.20 -0.84
N SER A 35 19.25 -2.07 -2.09
CA SER A 35 20.13 -2.24 -3.25
C SER A 35 20.70 -0.88 -3.67
N THR A 36 22.01 -0.69 -3.46
CA THR A 36 22.74 0.52 -3.86
C THR A 36 22.47 0.91 -5.33
N PRO A 37 22.47 -0.01 -6.31
CA PRO A 37 22.21 0.33 -7.71
C PRO A 37 20.79 0.87 -7.95
N LEU A 38 19.77 0.30 -7.30
CA LEU A 38 18.38 0.76 -7.44
C LEU A 38 18.22 2.15 -6.81
N ASN A 39 18.78 2.38 -5.63
CA ASN A 39 18.70 3.69 -4.97
C ASN A 39 19.40 4.78 -5.80
N GLN A 40 20.56 4.47 -6.40
CA GLN A 40 21.26 5.37 -7.32
C GLN A 40 20.44 5.66 -8.58
N PHE A 41 19.84 4.63 -9.18
CA PHE A 41 18.97 4.80 -10.33
C PHE A 41 17.77 5.69 -9.99
N LEU A 42 17.05 5.42 -8.91
CA LEU A 42 15.87 6.20 -8.50
C LEU A 42 16.19 7.67 -8.22
N ASN A 43 17.40 7.98 -7.74
CA ASN A 43 17.82 9.36 -7.49
C ASN A 43 18.12 10.16 -8.77
N ASN A 44 18.54 9.49 -9.85
CA ASN A 44 18.99 10.17 -11.07
C ASN A 44 18.05 9.96 -12.27
N ALA A 45 17.14 8.99 -12.21
CA ALA A 45 16.26 8.63 -13.31
C ALA A 45 15.29 9.77 -13.68
N ALA A 46 15.27 10.12 -14.97
CA ALA A 46 14.16 10.86 -15.54
C ALA A 46 12.90 9.98 -15.59
N SER A 47 11.72 10.58 -15.70
CA SER A 47 10.47 9.82 -15.90
C SER A 47 10.56 8.95 -17.15
N HIS A 48 10.03 7.73 -17.08
CA HIS A 48 10.07 6.70 -18.14
C HIS A 48 11.47 6.17 -18.46
N SER A 49 12.47 6.42 -17.61
CA SER A 49 13.78 5.77 -17.73
C SER A 49 13.68 4.31 -17.27
N ALA A 50 14.47 3.43 -17.90
CA ALA A 50 14.60 2.03 -17.53
C ALA A 50 16.04 1.67 -17.19
N THR A 51 16.23 0.71 -16.27
CA THR A 51 17.53 0.09 -15.99
C THR A 51 17.38 -1.40 -15.77
N GLN A 52 18.41 -2.16 -16.12
CA GLN A 52 18.54 -3.56 -15.70
C GLN A 52 19.26 -3.62 -14.36
N LEU A 53 18.78 -4.44 -13.44
CA LEU A 53 19.40 -4.68 -12.14
C LEU A 53 19.76 -6.16 -12.01
N THR A 54 21.04 -6.45 -11.82
CA THR A 54 21.51 -7.82 -11.58
C THR A 54 20.96 -8.37 -10.26
N THR A 55 20.86 -7.54 -9.22
CA THR A 55 20.29 -7.90 -7.93
C THR A 55 19.34 -6.80 -7.45
N SER A 56 18.13 -7.19 -7.07
CA SER A 56 17.08 -6.26 -6.65
C SER A 56 16.19 -6.88 -5.56
N PRO A 57 15.32 -6.09 -4.90
CA PRO A 57 14.34 -6.62 -3.96
C PRO A 57 13.33 -7.59 -4.59
N TRP A 58 13.18 -7.56 -5.92
CA TRP A 58 12.26 -8.41 -6.69
C TRP A 58 12.97 -9.63 -7.32
N GLY A 59 14.20 -9.89 -6.92
CA GLY A 59 15.05 -10.95 -7.48
C GLY A 59 16.11 -10.42 -8.45
N ASP A 60 16.76 -11.36 -9.12
CA ASP A 60 17.89 -11.06 -9.99
C ASP A 60 17.44 -10.75 -11.43
N ASN A 61 18.26 -9.98 -12.14
CA ASN A 61 18.11 -9.65 -13.56
C ASN A 61 16.76 -9.01 -13.95
N VAL A 62 16.21 -8.16 -13.09
CA VAL A 62 14.94 -7.46 -13.36
C VAL A 62 15.17 -6.18 -14.16
N GLN A 63 14.20 -5.80 -14.99
CA GLN A 63 14.15 -4.48 -15.61
C GLN A 63 13.22 -3.58 -14.79
N VAL A 64 13.71 -2.43 -14.34
CA VAL A 64 12.91 -1.44 -13.61
C VAL A 64 12.70 -0.22 -14.49
N THR A 65 11.44 0.11 -14.74
CA THR A 65 11.03 1.33 -15.45
C THR A 65 10.38 2.29 -14.47
N THR A 66 10.80 3.55 -14.50
CA THR A 66 10.28 4.61 -13.62
C THR A 66 9.11 5.33 -14.26
N GLY A 67 8.07 5.63 -13.49
CA GLY A 67 7.02 6.56 -13.94
C GLY A 67 7.25 8.00 -13.46
N VAL A 68 6.21 8.82 -13.54
CA VAL A 68 6.28 10.22 -13.11
C VAL A 68 6.22 10.32 -11.58
N SER A 69 7.14 11.08 -10.98
CA SER A 69 7.12 11.32 -9.53
C SER A 69 5.92 12.19 -9.13
N TYR A 70 5.34 11.92 -7.97
CA TYR A 70 4.24 12.68 -7.39
C TYR A 70 4.43 12.90 -5.88
N PHE A 71 3.80 13.93 -5.33
CA PHE A 71 3.81 14.18 -3.89
C PHE A 71 2.59 13.52 -3.24
N ALA A 72 2.84 12.55 -2.36
CA ALA A 72 1.77 11.80 -1.69
C ALA A 72 1.22 12.56 -0.48
N ALA A 73 -0.02 12.25 -0.07
CA ALA A 73 -0.64 12.80 1.13
C ALA A 73 0.14 12.50 2.43
N SER A 74 1.02 11.48 2.41
CA SER A 74 1.94 11.17 3.50
C SER A 74 3.13 12.15 3.62
N GLY A 75 3.23 13.14 2.75
CA GLY A 75 4.32 14.10 2.71
C GLY A 75 5.61 13.58 2.08
N LYS A 76 5.57 12.39 1.47
CA LYS A 76 6.70 11.78 0.76
C LYS A 76 6.61 12.03 -0.74
N THR A 77 7.75 12.22 -1.40
CA THR A 77 7.80 12.16 -2.87
C THR A 77 7.82 10.69 -3.28
N CYS A 78 6.79 10.24 -3.98
CA CYS A 78 6.66 8.86 -4.44
C CYS A 78 6.77 8.79 -5.96
N ARG A 79 7.13 7.61 -6.45
CA ARG A 79 7.27 7.34 -7.87
C ARG A 79 6.81 5.92 -8.16
N PRO A 80 5.90 5.72 -9.13
CA PRO A 80 5.51 4.39 -9.56
C PRO A 80 6.66 3.74 -10.33
N LEU A 81 6.77 2.43 -10.20
CA LEU A 81 7.77 1.59 -10.83
C LEU A 81 7.06 0.42 -11.51
N GLN A 82 7.47 0.12 -12.73
CA GLN A 82 7.09 -1.12 -13.41
C GLN A 82 8.32 -2.03 -13.43
N VAL A 83 8.21 -3.18 -12.79
CA VAL A 83 9.28 -4.17 -12.68
C VAL A 83 8.95 -5.34 -13.59
N THR A 84 9.80 -5.60 -14.57
CA THR A 84 9.71 -6.79 -15.41
C THR A 84 10.69 -7.82 -14.86
N LEU A 85 10.17 -8.94 -14.34
CA LEU A 85 10.97 -10.05 -13.83
C LEU A 85 11.68 -10.78 -14.97
N ALA A 86 12.72 -11.54 -14.65
CA ALA A 86 13.46 -12.34 -15.63
C ALA A 86 12.55 -13.35 -16.38
N ALA A 87 11.47 -13.82 -15.74
CA ALA A 87 10.47 -14.69 -16.35
C ALA A 87 9.51 -13.96 -17.32
N GLY A 88 9.62 -12.64 -17.45
CA GLY A 88 8.80 -11.80 -18.32
C GLY A 88 7.51 -11.27 -17.69
N SER A 89 7.17 -11.70 -16.47
CA SER A 89 6.03 -11.14 -15.72
C SER A 89 6.31 -9.69 -15.31
N GLN A 90 5.26 -8.87 -15.27
CA GLN A 90 5.34 -7.47 -14.88
C GLN A 90 4.60 -7.22 -13.58
N GLU A 91 5.22 -6.44 -12.70
CA GLU A 91 4.67 -6.05 -11.42
C GLU A 91 4.73 -4.53 -11.25
N GLU A 92 3.67 -3.96 -10.69
CA GLU A 92 3.60 -2.55 -10.36
C GLU A 92 3.97 -2.33 -8.89
N HIS A 93 4.88 -1.38 -8.66
CA HIS A 93 5.40 -1.04 -7.34
C HIS A 93 5.43 0.48 -7.16
N ILE A 94 5.53 0.94 -5.92
CA ILE A 94 5.71 2.36 -5.62
C ILE A 94 6.96 2.49 -4.76
N ALA A 95 7.85 3.41 -5.11
CA ALA A 95 8.95 3.82 -4.26
C ALA A 95 8.70 5.23 -3.72
N CYS A 96 8.85 5.43 -2.42
CA CYS A 96 8.70 6.74 -1.78
C CYS A 96 10.02 7.17 -1.13
N LYS A 97 10.39 8.43 -1.35
CA LYS A 97 11.56 9.05 -0.77
C LYS A 97 11.24 9.48 0.67
N THR A 98 12.05 8.98 1.60
CA THR A 98 12.03 9.37 3.02
C THR A 98 12.57 10.77 3.21
N GLN A 99 12.34 11.33 4.40
CA GLN A 99 12.91 12.61 4.82
C GLN A 99 14.45 12.60 4.79
N ASN A 100 15.07 11.44 5.01
CA ASN A 100 16.53 11.25 4.95
C ASN A 100 17.05 11.04 3.51
N GLY A 101 16.19 11.23 2.51
CA GLY A 101 16.54 11.09 1.09
C GLY A 101 16.68 9.66 0.57
N GLN A 102 16.41 8.65 1.41
CA GLN A 102 16.45 7.24 1.02
C GLN A 102 15.12 6.80 0.41
N TRP A 103 15.16 5.93 -0.59
CA TRP A 103 13.96 5.34 -1.17
C TRP A 103 13.50 4.11 -0.38
N GLN A 104 12.20 3.99 -0.18
CA GLN A 104 11.54 2.83 0.41
C GLN A 104 10.47 2.32 -0.54
N LEU A 105 10.38 1.00 -0.71
CA LEU A 105 9.28 0.37 -1.41
C LEU A 105 8.05 0.44 -0.53
N SER A 106 6.98 0.97 -1.09
CA SER A 106 5.65 0.94 -0.52
C SER A 106 4.79 -0.02 -1.34
N ARG A 107 3.87 -0.70 -0.67
CA ARG A 107 2.89 -1.53 -1.37
C ARG A 107 2.10 -0.67 -2.35
N ALA A 108 1.92 -1.15 -3.58
CA ALA A 108 0.97 -0.54 -4.50
C ALA A 108 -0.42 -0.60 -3.85
N ILE A 109 -1.07 0.56 -3.70
CA ILE A 109 -2.47 0.65 -3.29
C ILE A 109 -3.31 0.58 -4.57
N THR A 110 -3.26 -0.56 -5.24
CA THR A 110 -4.26 -0.83 -6.28
C THR A 110 -5.45 -1.42 -5.54
N ALA A 111 -6.55 -0.65 -5.44
CA ALA A 111 -7.83 -1.28 -5.22
C ALA A 111 -8.08 -2.21 -6.43
N PRO A 112 -8.44 -3.49 -6.24
CA PRO A 112 -8.92 -4.30 -7.36
C PRO A 112 -10.20 -3.64 -7.86
N GLY A 113 -10.20 -3.16 -9.11
CA GLY A 113 -11.41 -2.68 -9.77
C GLY A 113 -11.95 -1.35 -9.23
N GLY A 114 -11.49 -0.24 -9.79
CA GLY A 114 -12.38 0.91 -9.95
C GLY A 114 -13.38 0.56 -11.04
N GLU A 115 -14.48 -0.10 -10.67
CA GLU A 115 -15.67 -0.22 -11.50
C GLU A 115 -16.14 1.19 -11.92
N LEU A 116 -16.29 1.40 -13.22
CA LEU A 116 -17.12 2.45 -13.81
C LEU A 116 -18.31 1.79 -14.49
#